data_AF-A0A2D5E3C3-F1
#
_entry.id   AF-A0A2D5E3C3-F1
#
_cell.length_a   1.000
_cell.length_b   1.000
_cell.length_c   1.000
_cell.angle_alpha   90.00
_cell.angle_beta   90.00
_cell.angle_gamma   90.00
#
_symmetry.space_group_name_H-M   'P 1'
#
loop_
_entity.id
_entity.type
_entity.pdbx_description
1 polymer ?
#
loop_
_entity_poly.entity_id
_entity_poly.type
_entity_poly.pdbx_seq_one_letter_code
_entity_poly.pdbx_strand_id
1 'polypeptide(L)'
;MIDSLSNLANILPSTLAQAETAVAPAIERVPESRELSGNFWLPEQASTLAPNTDFAFMAITWLCYVSFAGIVIALVYFTWKYRQKGTKVNYQPDAPTHNTPLEVGWTVVPLLLMVAIFFMGFKGFLDLSTPPKDSYEIDVVALKWDWSFKYPNGATSSHLVVPAGQPVKLVMRSNDVLHSLYIPDFRVKKDVVPGRYSYLWFQADEPTGIVPEDEMQFTSTGHHLFCTEYCGTGHSNMNKKVFVLAETEFEAWEEQQARWLDDVTDEELYSVAGPRFYTKCANCHTIDGGPNTGPSWGNPKDGTLAGLGNVWERSQDGSTPIVGGSKGRPNTTLADYIGPGKLYETPEDYIRASIYNPGELLVKGYGPNMPHFRGQIGDRGIDALLGMMKRIDQFDASGRFIGTAAGTQ
;
A
#
# COMPACT_ATOMS: atom_id res chain seq x y z
N MET A 1 -4.06 -35.96 78.98
CA MET A 1 -4.32 -34.81 79.86
C MET A 1 -3.25 -33.77 79.55
N ILE A 2 -3.60 -32.80 78.72
CA ILE A 2 -3.84 -31.41 79.13
C ILE A 2 -2.53 -30.61 79.02
N ASP A 3 -2.50 -29.78 77.98
CA ASP A 3 -2.05 -28.39 77.92
C ASP A 3 -0.76 -27.97 78.65
N SER A 4 0.16 -27.41 77.87
CA SER A 4 0.58 -26.00 78.02
C SER A 4 1.62 -25.70 76.93
N LEU A 5 1.22 -25.18 75.77
CA LEU A 5 1.17 -23.73 75.50
C LEU A 5 2.52 -23.02 75.68
N SER A 6 3.36 -23.07 74.64
CA SER A 6 4.17 -21.92 74.21
C SER A 6 4.77 -22.20 72.84
N ASN A 7 4.02 -21.89 71.77
CA ASN A 7 4.56 -21.40 70.49
C ASN A 7 3.40 -21.09 69.54
N LEU A 8 2.63 -20.07 69.90
CA LEU A 8 1.72 -19.37 69.01
C LEU A 8 1.99 -17.87 69.16
N ALA A 9 2.83 -17.36 68.27
CA ALA A 9 2.97 -15.95 67.84
C ALA A 9 4.31 -15.92 67.06
N ASN A 10 4.34 -16.04 65.73
CA ASN A 10 3.73 -15.07 64.84
C ASN A 10 3.28 -15.69 63.52
N ILE A 11 2.14 -15.18 63.09
CA ILE A 11 1.37 -15.48 61.89
C ILE A 11 1.81 -14.51 60.77
N LEU A 12 1.80 -15.01 59.52
CA LEU A 12 1.86 -14.34 58.20
C LEU A 12 3.21 -14.19 57.47
N PRO A 13 3.19 -14.33 56.11
CA PRO A 13 4.33 -14.70 55.30
C PRO A 13 5.04 -13.49 54.69
N SER A 14 6.37 -13.51 54.66
CA SER A 14 7.15 -12.67 53.76
C SER A 14 7.33 -13.39 52.42
N THR A 15 6.29 -13.32 51.59
CA THR A 15 6.45 -13.29 50.13
C THR A 15 7.33 -12.08 49.81
N LEU A 16 8.54 -12.30 49.27
CA LEU A 16 9.42 -11.36 48.54
C LEU A 16 10.88 -11.75 48.84
N ALA A 17 11.39 -12.78 48.16
CA ALA A 17 12.82 -12.96 47.84
C ALA A 17 13.04 -14.38 47.30
N GLN A 18 12.70 -14.59 46.02
CA GLN A 18 13.30 -15.61 45.14
C GLN A 18 12.53 -15.60 43.82
N ALA A 19 12.78 -14.56 43.03
CA ALA A 19 12.46 -14.53 41.61
C ALA A 19 13.67 -13.91 40.89
N GLU A 20 14.81 -14.60 40.95
CA GLU A 20 15.96 -14.31 40.10
C GLU A 20 15.75 -15.01 38.74
N THR A 21 15.33 -14.18 37.77
CA THR A 21 15.74 -14.20 36.37
C THR A 21 15.84 -15.57 35.69
N ALA A 22 14.70 -16.12 35.26
CA ALA A 22 14.67 -16.95 34.07
C ALA A 22 14.84 -16.02 32.86
N VAL A 23 16.07 -15.91 32.35
CA VAL A 23 16.36 -15.24 31.08
C VAL A 23 15.71 -16.09 29.99
N ALA A 24 14.69 -15.54 29.32
CA ALA A 24 14.10 -16.13 28.13
C ALA A 24 15.19 -16.45 27.10
N PRO A 25 15.10 -17.56 26.35
CA PRO A 25 16.10 -17.86 25.33
C PRO A 25 16.18 -16.68 24.36
N ALA A 26 17.40 -16.25 24.08
CA ALA A 26 17.65 -15.17 23.13
C ALA A 26 17.01 -15.56 21.79
N ILE A 27 16.02 -14.77 21.37
CA ILE A 27 15.47 -14.83 20.02
C ILE A 27 16.65 -14.54 19.09
N GLU A 28 17.02 -15.53 18.28
CA GLU A 28 18.03 -15.38 17.25
C GLU A 28 17.59 -14.24 16.33
N ARG A 29 18.32 -13.11 16.36
CA ARG A 29 17.97 -11.96 15.52
C ARG A 29 18.02 -12.41 14.08
N VAL A 30 16.86 -12.36 13.40
CA VAL A 30 16.77 -12.56 11.96
C VAL A 30 17.78 -11.61 11.28
N PRO A 31 18.57 -12.08 10.29
CA PRO A 31 19.53 -11.22 9.61
C PRO A 31 18.87 -9.93 9.13
N GLU A 32 19.56 -8.81 9.30
CA GLU A 32 19.10 -7.42 9.06
C GLU A 32 18.52 -7.18 7.65
N SER A 33 18.72 -8.12 6.72
CA SER A 33 18.00 -8.19 5.46
C SER A 33 18.02 -9.61 4.88
N ARG A 34 16.85 -10.27 4.75
CA ARG A 34 16.70 -11.44 3.86
C ARG A 34 16.63 -10.94 2.41
N GLU A 35 17.59 -11.33 1.59
CA GLU A 35 17.50 -11.16 0.13
C GLU A 35 16.34 -12.01 -0.41
N LEU A 36 15.42 -11.39 -1.14
CA LEU A 36 14.25 -12.08 -1.68
C LEU A 36 14.67 -13.15 -2.71
N SER A 37 14.35 -14.42 -2.45
CA SER A 37 14.89 -15.56 -3.19
C SER A 37 14.06 -15.94 -4.44
N GLY A 38 14.02 -15.05 -5.43
CA GLY A 38 13.37 -15.29 -6.73
C GLY A 38 14.20 -16.12 -7.72
N ASN A 39 13.56 -16.60 -8.79
CA ASN A 39 14.22 -17.13 -9.97
C ASN A 39 13.91 -16.27 -11.21
N PHE A 40 14.44 -16.66 -12.38
CA PHE A 40 14.22 -15.91 -13.63
C PHE A 40 12.73 -15.72 -14.00
N TRP A 41 11.89 -16.70 -13.70
CA TRP A 41 10.47 -16.70 -14.08
C TRP A 41 9.57 -16.06 -13.05
N LEU A 42 9.85 -16.31 -11.77
CA LEU A 42 8.92 -16.04 -10.68
C LEU A 42 9.71 -15.49 -9.48
N PRO A 43 9.20 -14.45 -8.82
CA PRO A 43 9.82 -13.98 -7.60
C PRO A 43 9.57 -14.99 -6.46
N GLU A 44 10.08 -14.70 -5.28
CA GLU A 44 9.98 -15.58 -4.12
C GLU A 44 8.54 -16.05 -3.86
N GLN A 45 8.40 -17.26 -3.32
CA GLN A 45 7.14 -17.80 -2.83
C GLN A 45 7.03 -17.51 -1.34
N ALA A 46 6.34 -16.43 -0.98
CA ALA A 46 6.30 -15.93 0.40
C ALA A 46 4.89 -15.95 1.02
N SER A 47 3.94 -16.66 0.41
CA SER A 47 2.63 -16.91 1.00
C SER A 47 2.20 -18.36 0.84
N THR A 48 1.23 -18.79 1.66
CA THR A 48 0.61 -20.12 1.57
C THR A 48 -0.15 -20.35 0.25
N LEU A 49 -0.45 -19.28 -0.50
CA LEU A 49 -1.14 -19.33 -1.79
C LEU A 49 -0.17 -19.48 -2.97
N ALA A 50 1.06 -18.98 -2.84
CA ALA A 50 2.02 -18.91 -3.93
C ALA A 50 2.36 -20.27 -4.58
N PRO A 51 2.57 -21.38 -3.83
CA PRO A 51 2.95 -22.66 -4.43
C PRO A 51 1.95 -23.22 -5.43
N ASN A 52 0.65 -23.08 -5.16
CA ASN A 52 -0.39 -23.58 -6.05
C ASN A 52 -0.44 -22.76 -7.35
N THR A 53 -0.28 -21.43 -7.25
CA THR A 53 -0.21 -20.54 -8.41
C THR A 53 1.03 -20.81 -9.26
N ASP A 54 2.19 -20.98 -8.62
CA ASP A 54 3.46 -21.24 -9.31
C ASP A 54 3.43 -22.60 -10.02
N PHE A 55 2.87 -23.63 -9.38
CA PHE A 55 2.66 -24.92 -10.03
C PHE A 55 1.76 -24.81 -11.27
N ALA A 56 0.63 -24.13 -11.16
CA ALA A 56 -0.29 -23.94 -12.28
C ALA A 56 0.38 -23.18 -13.43
N PHE A 57 1.10 -22.10 -13.12
CA PHE A 57 1.87 -21.33 -14.09
C PHE A 57 2.92 -22.19 -14.80
N MET A 58 3.72 -22.96 -14.05
CA MET A 58 4.77 -23.79 -14.63
C MET A 58 4.20 -24.94 -15.47
N ALA A 59 3.11 -25.58 -15.02
CA ALA A 59 2.44 -26.65 -15.77
C ALA A 59 1.90 -26.13 -17.12
N ILE A 60 1.23 -24.98 -17.13
CA ILE A 60 0.71 -24.35 -18.35
C ILE A 60 1.86 -23.90 -19.26
N THR A 61 2.90 -23.31 -18.69
CA THR A 61 4.08 -22.84 -19.43
C THR A 61 4.79 -23.99 -20.15
N TRP A 62 5.04 -25.11 -19.46
CA TRP A 62 5.65 -26.29 -20.08
C TRP A 62 4.74 -26.95 -21.13
N LEU A 63 3.43 -26.99 -20.89
CA LEU A 63 2.47 -27.47 -21.89
C LEU A 63 2.53 -26.61 -23.17
N CYS A 64 2.57 -25.29 -23.02
CA CYS A 64 2.73 -24.34 -24.12
C CYS A 64 4.07 -24.57 -24.85
N TYR A 65 5.19 -24.73 -24.14
CA TYR A 65 6.48 -24.97 -24.79
C TYR A 65 6.57 -26.30 -25.53
N VAL A 66 6.06 -27.38 -24.96
CA VAL A 66 6.04 -28.70 -25.63
C VAL A 66 5.17 -28.63 -26.89
N SER A 67 4.00 -27.99 -26.80
CA SER A 67 3.09 -27.83 -27.93
C SER A 67 3.68 -26.93 -29.01
N PHE A 68 4.27 -25.80 -28.62
CA PHE A 68 4.95 -24.88 -29.53
C PHE A 68 6.12 -25.58 -30.24
N ALA A 69 6.99 -26.28 -29.50
CA ALA A 69 8.10 -27.02 -30.07
C ALA A 69 7.60 -28.11 -31.04
N GLY A 70 6.56 -28.86 -30.68
CA GLY A 70 5.95 -29.87 -31.55
C GLY A 70 5.44 -29.28 -32.86
N ILE A 71 4.71 -28.16 -32.79
CA ILE A 71 4.20 -27.45 -33.97
C ILE A 71 5.35 -26.91 -34.84
N VAL A 72 6.36 -26.28 -34.23
CA VAL A 72 7.51 -25.74 -34.95
C VAL A 72 8.32 -26.85 -35.60
N ILE A 73 8.59 -27.96 -34.90
CA ILE A 73 9.30 -29.12 -35.45
C ILE A 73 8.53 -29.70 -36.65
N ALA A 74 7.20 -29.87 -36.52
CA ALA A 74 6.37 -30.36 -37.62
C ALA A 74 6.39 -29.40 -38.82
N LEU A 75 6.30 -28.09 -38.57
CA LEU A 75 6.35 -27.06 -39.61
C LEU A 75 7.71 -27.04 -40.32
N VAL A 76 8.83 -27.06 -39.57
CA VAL A 76 10.18 -27.14 -40.12
C VAL A 76 10.37 -28.44 -40.90
N TYR A 77 9.90 -29.57 -40.35
CA TYR A 77 9.95 -30.85 -41.03
C TYR A 77 9.18 -30.83 -42.34
N PHE A 78 7.94 -30.32 -42.37
CA PHE A 78 7.14 -30.26 -43.58
C PHE A 78 7.70 -29.29 -44.61
N THR A 79 8.12 -28.10 -44.19
CA THR A 79 8.76 -27.13 -45.09
C THR A 79 10.07 -27.64 -45.67
N TRP A 80 10.83 -28.46 -44.93
CA TRP A 80 12.06 -29.10 -45.44
C TRP A 80 11.78 -30.33 -46.32
N LYS A 81 10.92 -31.24 -45.87
CA LYS A 81 10.61 -32.52 -46.52
C LYS A 81 9.81 -32.35 -47.80
N TYR A 82 8.80 -31.49 -47.77
CA TYR A 82 7.90 -31.21 -48.88
C TYR A 82 8.30 -29.94 -49.66
N ARG A 83 9.50 -29.41 -49.43
CA ARG A 83 10.05 -28.30 -50.20
C ARG A 83 10.10 -28.66 -51.69
N GLN A 84 9.48 -27.85 -52.54
CA GLN A 84 9.60 -28.02 -53.99
C GLN A 84 11.07 -27.85 -54.41
N LYS A 85 11.61 -28.82 -55.13
CA LYS A 85 12.96 -28.78 -55.72
C LYS A 85 12.82 -28.65 -57.24
N GLY A 86 12.97 -27.43 -57.76
CA GLY A 86 12.86 -27.13 -59.19
C GLY A 86 11.45 -26.76 -59.66
N THR A 87 11.21 -26.75 -60.97
CA THR A 87 9.98 -26.21 -61.60
C THR A 87 8.88 -27.25 -61.86
N LYS A 88 9.16 -28.55 -61.71
CA LYS A 88 8.15 -29.61 -61.88
C LYS A 88 7.28 -29.73 -60.62
N VAL A 89 5.98 -29.47 -60.76
CA VAL A 89 4.99 -29.62 -59.69
C VAL A 89 4.49 -31.06 -59.68
N ASN A 90 4.87 -31.84 -58.66
CA ASN A 90 4.29 -33.16 -58.40
C ASN A 90 3.04 -32.99 -57.52
N TYR A 91 1.89 -32.79 -58.16
CA TYR A 91 0.59 -32.75 -57.49
C TYR A 91 -0.07 -34.13 -57.53
N GLN A 92 -0.38 -34.71 -56.37
CA GLN A 92 -1.14 -35.96 -56.26
C GLN A 92 -2.60 -35.65 -55.92
N PRO A 93 -3.55 -35.84 -56.86
CA PRO A 93 -4.97 -35.55 -56.63
C PRO A 93 -5.63 -36.49 -55.61
N ASP A 94 -5.07 -37.69 -55.42
CA ASP A 94 -5.62 -38.74 -54.54
C ASP A 94 -5.05 -38.69 -53.11
N ALA A 95 -4.45 -37.57 -52.69
CA ALA A 95 -3.94 -37.42 -51.35
C ALA A 95 -5.09 -37.52 -50.31
N PRO A 96 -4.86 -38.15 -49.13
CA PRO A 96 -5.88 -38.24 -48.09
C PRO A 96 -6.35 -36.85 -47.66
N THR A 97 -7.67 -36.63 -47.65
CA THR A 97 -8.28 -35.33 -47.30
C THR A 97 -8.75 -35.24 -45.85
N HIS A 98 -8.93 -36.38 -45.18
CA HIS A 98 -9.41 -36.46 -43.80
C HIS A 98 -8.88 -37.72 -43.10
N ASN A 99 -8.87 -37.70 -41.78
CA ASN A 99 -8.52 -38.83 -40.94
C ASN A 99 -9.29 -38.72 -39.62
N THR A 100 -10.48 -39.34 -39.57
CA THR A 100 -11.38 -39.23 -38.42
C THR A 100 -10.74 -39.65 -37.09
N PRO A 101 -9.96 -40.76 -37.01
CA PRO A 101 -9.22 -41.07 -35.78
C PRO A 101 -8.27 -39.96 -35.30
N LEU A 102 -7.53 -39.34 -36.22
CA LEU A 102 -6.63 -38.23 -35.91
C LEU A 102 -7.42 -36.98 -35.47
N GLU A 103 -8.52 -36.70 -36.15
CA GLU A 103 -9.43 -35.60 -35.85
C GLU A 103 -10.04 -35.73 -34.45
N VAL A 104 -10.52 -36.92 -34.10
CA VAL A 104 -11.02 -37.21 -32.75
C VAL A 104 -9.91 -37.05 -31.72
N GLY A 105 -8.69 -37.54 -32.02
CA GLY A 105 -7.55 -37.43 -31.13
C GLY A 105 -7.20 -35.98 -30.77
N TRP A 106 -7.06 -35.10 -31.77
CA TRP A 106 -6.72 -33.69 -31.54
C TRP A 106 -7.88 -32.84 -31.00
N THR A 107 -9.10 -33.38 -30.92
CA THR A 107 -10.24 -32.69 -30.30
C THR A 107 -10.40 -33.13 -28.85
N VAL A 108 -10.35 -34.44 -28.59
CA VAL A 108 -10.55 -35.00 -27.24
C VAL A 108 -9.37 -34.70 -26.33
N VAL A 109 -8.12 -34.79 -26.83
CA VAL A 109 -6.94 -34.54 -25.98
C VAL A 109 -6.91 -33.09 -25.45
N PRO A 110 -7.04 -32.04 -26.28
CA PRO A 110 -7.11 -30.66 -25.77
C PRO A 110 -8.31 -30.41 -24.86
N LEU A 111 -9.46 -31.03 -25.13
CA LEU A 111 -10.63 -30.91 -24.27
C LEU A 111 -10.34 -31.44 -22.86
N LEU A 112 -9.76 -32.63 -22.74
CA LEU A 112 -9.41 -33.21 -21.43
C LEU A 112 -8.34 -32.36 -20.70
N LEU A 113 -7.37 -31.83 -21.43
CA LEU A 113 -6.37 -30.91 -20.86
C LEU A 113 -7.00 -29.62 -20.33
N MET A 114 -7.94 -29.02 -21.08
CA MET A 114 -8.68 -27.83 -20.63
C MET A 114 -9.52 -28.11 -19.38
N VAL A 115 -10.18 -29.27 -19.32
CA VAL A 115 -10.94 -29.69 -18.13
C VAL A 115 -10.00 -29.82 -16.92
N ALA A 116 -8.83 -30.43 -17.07
CA ALA A 116 -7.85 -30.56 -15.99
C ALA A 116 -7.36 -29.18 -15.49
N ILE A 117 -7.01 -28.27 -16.42
CA ILE A 117 -6.58 -26.91 -16.08
C ILE A 117 -7.70 -26.13 -15.40
N PHE A 118 -8.95 -26.27 -15.87
CA PHE A 118 -10.11 -25.64 -15.25
C PHE A 118 -10.27 -26.03 -13.78
N PHE A 119 -10.23 -27.34 -13.45
CA PHE A 119 -10.39 -27.78 -12.07
C PHE A 119 -9.22 -27.33 -11.17
N MET A 120 -8.00 -27.34 -11.70
CA MET A 120 -6.82 -26.81 -11.00
C MET A 120 -7.00 -25.31 -10.68
N GLY A 121 -7.39 -24.51 -11.68
CA GLY A 121 -7.62 -23.07 -11.50
C GLY A 121 -8.82 -22.74 -10.62
N PHE A 122 -9.91 -23.53 -10.73
CA PHE A 122 -11.12 -23.34 -9.94
C PHE A 122 -10.87 -23.58 -8.45
N LYS A 123 -10.11 -24.62 -8.09
CA LYS A 123 -9.69 -24.84 -6.70
C LYS A 123 -8.88 -23.65 -6.18
N GLY A 124 -7.86 -23.23 -6.92
CA GLY A 124 -7.05 -22.06 -6.53
C GLY A 124 -7.87 -20.78 -6.38
N PHE A 125 -8.85 -20.56 -7.26
CA PHE A 125 -9.78 -19.44 -7.17
C PHE A 125 -10.64 -19.48 -5.90
N LEU A 126 -11.15 -20.65 -5.49
CA LEU A 126 -11.93 -20.80 -4.27
C LEU A 126 -11.09 -20.51 -3.02
N ASP A 127 -9.84 -21.00 -3.00
CA ASP A 127 -8.88 -20.73 -1.93
C ASP A 127 -8.65 -19.20 -1.85
N LEU A 128 -8.25 -18.56 -2.95
CA LEU A 128 -8.06 -17.09 -3.03
C LEU A 128 -9.30 -16.25 -2.68
N SER A 129 -10.51 -16.76 -2.93
CA SER A 129 -11.75 -15.99 -2.74
C SER A 129 -12.35 -16.15 -1.34
N THR A 130 -11.91 -17.14 -0.56
CA THR A 130 -12.54 -17.49 0.72
C THR A 130 -11.54 -17.27 1.87
N PRO A 131 -11.52 -16.10 2.51
CA PRO A 131 -10.62 -15.85 3.63
C PRO A 131 -10.95 -16.77 4.82
N PRO A 132 -9.93 -17.23 5.57
CA PRO A 132 -10.13 -17.88 6.86
C PRO A 132 -10.94 -17.01 7.84
N LYS A 133 -11.73 -17.63 8.73
CA LYS A 133 -12.66 -16.90 9.63
C LYS A 133 -11.95 -16.10 10.72
N ASP A 134 -10.76 -16.52 11.10
CA ASP A 134 -9.87 -15.99 12.13
C ASP A 134 -8.78 -15.08 11.57
N SER A 135 -9.03 -14.51 10.38
CA SER A 135 -8.07 -13.60 9.74
C SER A 135 -7.94 -12.28 10.50
N TYR A 136 -6.71 -11.82 10.68
CA TYR A 136 -6.39 -10.48 11.14
C TYR A 136 -6.84 -9.44 10.10
N GLU A 137 -7.77 -8.56 10.46
CA GLU A 137 -8.35 -7.60 9.52
C GLU A 137 -7.59 -6.26 9.53
N ILE A 138 -7.17 -5.81 8.35
CA ILE A 138 -6.52 -4.51 8.13
C ILE A 138 -7.36 -3.71 7.13
N ASP A 139 -7.76 -2.51 7.53
CA ASP A 139 -8.46 -1.56 6.66
C ASP A 139 -7.44 -0.88 5.74
N VAL A 140 -7.67 -0.95 4.43
CA VAL A 140 -6.79 -0.35 3.42
C VAL A 140 -7.54 0.72 2.66
N VAL A 141 -6.92 1.90 2.58
CA VAL A 141 -7.43 3.01 1.79
C VAL A 141 -6.44 3.37 0.69
N ALA A 142 -6.91 3.25 -0.55
CA ALA A 142 -6.17 3.68 -1.74
C ALA A 142 -6.55 5.12 -2.10
N LEU A 143 -5.55 5.93 -2.42
CA LEU A 143 -5.71 7.30 -2.89
C LEU A 143 -4.56 7.66 -3.86
N LYS A 144 -4.73 8.68 -4.69
CA LYS A 144 -3.66 9.20 -5.56
C LYS A 144 -2.61 9.92 -4.71
N TRP A 145 -1.35 9.48 -4.66
CA TRP A 145 -0.81 8.17 -5.02
C TRP A 145 -0.14 7.58 -3.79
N ASP A 146 -0.95 7.04 -2.88
CA ASP A 146 -0.52 6.48 -1.61
C ASP A 146 -1.44 5.34 -1.17
N TRP A 147 -0.93 4.54 -0.24
CA TRP A 147 -1.70 3.55 0.49
C TRP A 147 -1.70 3.91 1.96
N SER A 148 -2.84 3.69 2.62
CA SER A 148 -2.94 3.85 4.06
C SER A 148 -3.49 2.55 4.65
N PHE A 149 -2.74 2.00 5.59
CA PHE A 149 -3.05 0.77 6.30
C PHE A 149 -3.45 1.12 7.72
N LYS A 150 -4.67 0.77 8.10
CA LYS A 150 -5.21 1.02 9.43
C LYS A 150 -5.50 -0.29 10.14
N TYR A 151 -5.01 -0.38 11.37
CA TYR A 151 -5.08 -1.57 12.20
C TYR A 151 -6.20 -1.46 13.24
N PRO A 152 -6.69 -2.58 13.81
CA PRO A 152 -7.79 -2.59 14.77
C PRO A 152 -7.57 -1.72 16.00
N ASN A 153 -6.32 -1.61 16.49
CA ASN A 153 -5.98 -0.79 17.65
C ASN A 153 -5.93 0.74 17.34
N GLY A 154 -6.12 1.14 16.08
CA GLY A 154 -6.07 2.53 15.64
C GLY A 154 -4.74 2.97 15.02
N ALA A 155 -3.69 2.13 15.06
CA ALA A 155 -2.44 2.39 14.37
C ALA A 155 -2.66 2.62 12.88
N THR A 156 -1.83 3.47 12.29
CA THR A 156 -1.81 3.74 10.86
C THR A 156 -0.40 3.68 10.32
N SER A 157 -0.22 3.12 9.13
CA SER A 157 1.10 2.98 8.48
C SER A 157 1.00 3.29 6.99
N SER A 158 2.09 3.79 6.40
CA SER A 158 2.20 3.92 4.94
C SER A 158 2.69 2.64 4.26
N HIS A 159 3.36 1.74 5.00
CA HIS A 159 3.73 0.40 4.58
C HIS A 159 2.80 -0.64 5.20
N LEU A 160 2.59 -1.76 4.51
CA LEU A 160 1.81 -2.87 5.06
C LEU A 160 2.73 -3.66 6.02
N VAL A 161 2.29 -3.85 7.26
CA VAL A 161 3.00 -4.66 8.25
C VAL A 161 2.04 -5.74 8.71
N VAL A 162 2.51 -6.98 8.78
CA VAL A 162 1.66 -8.14 9.06
C VAL A 162 2.35 -9.14 9.99
N PRO A 163 1.60 -9.87 10.82
CA PRO A 163 2.13 -10.96 11.62
C PRO A 163 2.46 -12.19 10.76
N ALA A 164 3.60 -12.82 11.04
CA ALA A 164 4.00 -14.10 10.47
C ALA A 164 3.10 -15.23 11.00
N GLY A 165 2.74 -16.17 10.13
CA GLY A 165 2.02 -17.39 10.54
C GLY A 165 0.52 -17.21 10.78
N GLN A 166 -0.02 -16.01 10.57
CA GLN A 166 -1.44 -15.71 10.76
C GLN A 166 -2.09 -15.31 9.42
N PRO A 167 -3.32 -15.79 9.12
CA PRO A 167 -4.09 -15.27 7.99
C PRO A 167 -4.40 -13.78 8.16
N VAL A 168 -4.13 -12.99 7.12
CA VAL A 168 -4.44 -11.56 7.08
C VAL A 168 -5.48 -11.32 6.00
N LYS A 169 -6.50 -10.52 6.34
CA LYS A 169 -7.55 -10.07 5.42
C LYS A 169 -7.50 -8.56 5.29
N LEU A 170 -7.29 -8.10 4.07
CA LEU A 170 -7.35 -6.69 3.72
C LEU A 170 -8.78 -6.32 3.33
N VAL A 171 -9.35 -5.32 4.02
CA VAL A 171 -10.64 -4.71 3.70
C VAL A 171 -10.38 -3.39 3.00
N MET A 172 -10.51 -3.37 1.69
CA MET A 172 -9.93 -2.31 0.86
C MET A 172 -11.01 -1.44 0.22
N ARG A 173 -10.77 -0.13 0.20
CA ARG A 173 -11.60 0.85 -0.50
C ARG A 173 -10.74 1.93 -1.16
N SER A 174 -11.26 2.55 -2.21
CA SER A 174 -10.63 3.70 -2.86
C SER A 174 -11.40 4.98 -2.57
N ASN A 175 -10.68 6.07 -2.31
CA ASN A 175 -11.25 7.41 -2.11
C ASN A 175 -11.38 8.22 -3.41
N ASP A 176 -10.82 7.75 -4.53
CA ASP A 176 -10.79 8.51 -5.77
C ASP A 176 -11.04 7.67 -7.04
N VAL A 177 -10.02 7.01 -7.59
CA VAL A 177 -10.06 6.25 -8.85
C VAL A 177 -9.81 4.78 -8.60
N LEU A 178 -9.87 3.96 -9.66
CA LEU A 178 -9.46 2.57 -9.54
C LEU A 178 -7.97 2.48 -9.22
N HIS A 179 -7.64 1.60 -8.28
CA HIS A 179 -6.29 1.14 -7.98
C HIS A 179 -6.28 -0.39 -8.00
N SER A 180 -5.12 -1.02 -7.88
CA SER A 180 -5.06 -2.47 -7.70
C SER A 180 -3.86 -2.85 -6.87
N LEU A 181 -4.12 -3.42 -5.69
CA LEU A 181 -3.08 -3.85 -4.76
C LEU A 181 -2.52 -5.17 -5.26
N TYR A 182 -1.22 -5.22 -5.49
CA TYR A 182 -0.51 -6.44 -5.90
C TYR A 182 0.72 -6.67 -5.05
N ILE A 183 0.81 -7.86 -4.45
CA ILE A 183 2.01 -8.34 -3.76
C ILE A 183 2.52 -9.54 -4.56
N PRO A 184 3.53 -9.36 -5.44
CA PRO A 184 3.98 -10.42 -6.34
C PRO A 184 4.38 -11.67 -5.59
N ASP A 185 5.22 -11.55 -4.55
CA ASP A 185 5.77 -12.68 -3.80
C ASP A 185 4.69 -13.55 -3.13
N PHE A 186 3.51 -12.97 -2.91
CA PHE A 186 2.37 -13.64 -2.31
C PHE A 186 1.36 -14.16 -3.36
N ARG A 187 1.54 -13.81 -4.64
CA ARG A 187 0.64 -14.13 -5.77
C ARG A 187 -0.79 -13.64 -5.58
N VAL A 188 -0.96 -12.55 -4.82
CA VAL A 188 -2.27 -11.96 -4.54
C VAL A 188 -2.40 -10.59 -5.18
N LYS A 189 -3.48 -10.42 -5.95
CA LYS A 189 -3.84 -9.16 -6.60
C LYS A 189 -5.34 -8.90 -6.47
N LYS A 190 -5.73 -7.66 -6.20
CA LYS A 190 -7.13 -7.26 -6.22
C LYS A 190 -7.31 -5.78 -6.55
N ASP A 191 -8.23 -5.52 -7.48
CA ASP A 191 -8.63 -4.16 -7.81
C ASP A 191 -9.43 -3.54 -6.67
N VAL A 192 -9.09 -2.30 -6.35
CA VAL A 192 -9.74 -1.48 -5.32
C VAL A 192 -10.57 -0.43 -6.04
N VAL A 193 -11.88 -0.65 -6.07
CA VAL A 193 -12.80 0.14 -6.90
C VAL A 193 -13.60 1.12 -6.03
N PRO A 194 -13.66 2.41 -6.38
CA PRO A 194 -14.45 3.40 -5.65
C PRO A 194 -15.92 2.99 -5.48
N GLY A 195 -16.50 3.30 -4.32
CA GLY A 195 -17.90 3.04 -4.02
C GLY A 195 -18.24 1.60 -3.59
N ARG A 196 -17.24 0.72 -3.45
CA ARG A 196 -17.43 -0.62 -2.86
C ARG A 196 -16.19 -1.07 -2.07
N TYR A 197 -16.40 -2.02 -1.17
CA TYR A 197 -15.29 -2.73 -0.54
C TYR A 197 -14.80 -3.87 -1.42
N SER A 198 -13.49 -4.07 -1.43
CA SER A 198 -12.83 -5.21 -2.06
C SER A 198 -12.03 -5.95 -0.99
N TYR A 199 -12.03 -7.27 -1.06
CA TYR A 199 -11.34 -8.12 -0.08
C TYR A 199 -10.21 -8.87 -0.76
N LEU A 200 -9.09 -8.96 -0.05
CA LEU A 200 -7.94 -9.79 -0.39
C LEU A 200 -7.46 -10.46 0.88
N TRP A 201 -6.96 -11.68 0.79
CA TRP A 201 -6.37 -12.35 1.93
C TRP A 201 -5.11 -13.11 1.52
N PHE A 202 -4.23 -13.30 2.47
CA PHE A 202 -3.03 -14.12 2.35
C PHE A 202 -2.55 -14.53 3.74
N GLN A 203 -1.64 -15.49 3.80
CA GLN A 203 -0.87 -15.82 5.00
C GLN A 203 0.60 -15.93 4.59
N ALA A 204 1.47 -15.18 5.27
CA ALA A 204 2.91 -15.23 5.08
C ALA A 204 3.54 -15.78 6.36
N ASP A 205 4.30 -16.87 6.25
CA ASP A 205 4.83 -17.58 7.43
C ASP A 205 6.27 -17.16 7.78
N GLU A 206 6.97 -16.55 6.81
CA GLU A 206 8.39 -16.24 6.90
C GLU A 206 8.60 -14.75 7.22
N PRO A 207 9.20 -14.40 8.37
CA PRO A 207 9.50 -13.02 8.70
C PRO A 207 10.49 -12.38 7.73
N THR A 208 10.26 -11.11 7.40
CA THR A 208 11.15 -10.30 6.54
C THR A 208 12.18 -9.49 7.32
N GLY A 209 12.06 -9.44 8.65
CA GLY A 209 12.86 -8.58 9.53
C GLY A 209 12.19 -7.23 9.82
N ILE A 210 12.98 -6.23 10.20
CA ILE A 210 12.53 -4.98 10.86
C ILE A 210 11.90 -3.99 9.86
N VAL A 211 10.89 -3.25 10.32
CA VAL A 211 10.31 -2.08 9.63
C VAL A 211 11.26 -0.87 9.81
N PRO A 212 11.74 -0.22 8.74
CA PRO A 212 12.58 0.97 8.86
C PRO A 212 11.88 2.10 9.64
N GLU A 213 12.62 2.79 10.52
CA GLU A 213 12.07 3.94 11.27
C GLU A 213 11.73 5.13 10.37
N ASP A 214 12.53 5.33 9.32
CA ASP A 214 12.27 6.29 8.25
C ASP A 214 11.53 5.58 7.10
N GLU A 215 10.22 5.77 7.04
CA GLU A 215 9.36 5.27 5.96
C GLU A 215 9.72 5.86 4.57
N MET A 216 10.51 6.94 4.50
CA MET A 216 11.02 7.50 3.24
C MET A 216 12.34 6.86 2.80
N GLN A 217 12.99 6.06 3.66
CA GLN A 217 14.24 5.41 3.33
C GLN A 217 14.02 4.24 2.37
N PHE A 218 14.81 4.20 1.29
CA PHE A 218 14.87 3.02 0.43
C PHE A 218 15.37 1.83 1.25
N THR A 219 14.56 0.77 1.33
CA THR A 219 14.95 -0.49 1.97
C THR A 219 14.95 -1.66 0.97
N SER A 220 15.95 -2.52 1.11
CA SER A 220 15.98 -3.84 0.47
C SER A 220 15.08 -4.86 1.17
N THR A 221 14.70 -4.61 2.43
CA THR A 221 13.85 -5.49 3.23
C THR A 221 12.36 -5.33 2.88
N GLY A 222 11.59 -6.38 3.17
CA GLY A 222 10.16 -6.45 2.89
C GLY A 222 9.82 -6.76 1.43
N HIS A 223 8.66 -7.39 1.24
CA HIS A 223 8.12 -7.73 -0.08
C HIS A 223 7.60 -6.48 -0.79
N HIS A 224 7.61 -6.48 -2.11
CA HIS A 224 7.10 -5.35 -2.87
C HIS A 224 5.56 -5.33 -2.89
N LEU A 225 4.99 -4.13 -2.71
CA LEU A 225 3.58 -3.85 -2.94
C LEU A 225 3.47 -2.81 -4.06
N PHE A 226 2.76 -3.18 -5.13
CA PHE A 226 2.58 -2.33 -6.30
C PHE A 226 1.12 -1.91 -6.46
N CYS A 227 0.92 -0.71 -7.00
CA CYS A 227 -0.32 -0.38 -7.69
C CYS A 227 -0.26 -0.91 -9.12
N THR A 228 -1.24 -1.71 -9.54
CA THR A 228 -1.25 -2.36 -10.87
C THR A 228 -2.52 -2.10 -11.68
N GLU A 229 -3.17 -0.97 -11.40
CA GLU A 229 -4.23 -0.38 -12.22
C GLU A 229 -3.88 1.11 -12.42
N TYR A 230 -3.93 1.58 -13.65
CA TYR A 230 -3.44 2.93 -13.96
C TYR A 230 -4.30 3.99 -13.27
N CYS A 231 -3.73 4.66 -12.26
CA CYS A 231 -4.42 5.62 -11.40
C CYS A 231 -3.96 7.07 -11.61
N GLY A 232 -3.21 7.38 -12.67
CA GLY A 232 -2.79 8.74 -13.04
C GLY A 232 -1.27 8.94 -13.11
N THR A 233 -0.83 10.19 -13.15
CA THR A 233 0.57 10.57 -13.43
C THR A 233 1.58 10.06 -12.40
N GLY A 234 1.20 9.94 -11.13
CA GLY A 234 2.03 9.35 -10.07
C GLY A 234 1.85 7.84 -9.87
N HIS A 235 1.21 7.13 -10.81
CA HIS A 235 0.92 5.70 -10.69
C HIS A 235 2.16 4.86 -10.32
N SER A 236 3.31 5.12 -10.95
CA SER A 236 4.57 4.40 -10.69
C SER A 236 5.20 4.71 -9.32
N ASN A 237 4.75 5.77 -8.65
CA ASN A 237 5.27 6.22 -7.36
C ASN A 237 4.42 5.71 -6.18
N MET A 238 3.36 4.94 -6.47
CA MET A 238 2.44 4.37 -5.47
C MET A 238 2.93 3.04 -4.88
N ASN A 239 4.24 2.80 -4.92
CA ASN A 239 4.82 1.54 -4.47
C ASN A 239 5.07 1.59 -2.97
N LYS A 240 4.83 0.48 -2.29
CA LYS A 240 5.11 0.29 -0.87
C LYS A 240 5.82 -1.03 -0.65
N LYS A 241 6.05 -1.34 0.62
CA LYS A 241 6.60 -2.62 1.08
C LYS A 241 5.60 -3.31 1.98
N VAL A 242 5.72 -4.63 2.04
CA VAL A 242 5.06 -5.50 3.01
C VAL A 242 6.11 -6.06 3.94
N PHE A 243 6.01 -5.78 5.22
CA PHE A 243 6.88 -6.31 6.26
C PHE A 243 6.13 -7.40 7.02
N VAL A 244 6.74 -8.59 7.08
CA VAL A 244 6.23 -9.72 7.85
C VAL A 244 7.06 -9.81 9.13
N LEU A 245 6.43 -9.61 10.28
CA LEU A 245 7.09 -9.59 11.60
C LEU A 245 6.72 -10.85 12.38
N ALA A 246 7.60 -11.29 13.29
CA ALA A 246 7.18 -12.30 14.26
C ALA A 246 6.03 -11.75 15.12
N GLU A 247 5.11 -12.61 15.57
CA GLU A 247 3.90 -12.21 16.30
C GLU A 247 4.16 -11.19 17.42
N THR A 248 5.14 -11.46 18.29
CA THR A 248 5.50 -10.55 19.39
C THR A 248 6.10 -9.22 18.93
N GLU A 249 6.82 -9.22 17.80
CA GLU A 249 7.38 -8.00 17.21
C GLU A 249 6.28 -7.18 16.53
N PHE A 250 5.32 -7.84 15.90
CA PHE A 250 4.15 -7.23 15.30
C PHE A 250 3.30 -6.51 16.37
N GLU A 251 2.97 -7.19 17.48
CA GLU A 251 2.20 -6.60 18.58
C GLU A 251 2.90 -5.36 19.15
N ALA A 252 4.22 -5.47 19.43
CA ALA A 252 5.01 -4.35 19.94
C ALA A 252 5.05 -3.17 18.94
N TRP A 253 5.24 -3.47 17.65
CA TRP A 253 5.19 -2.47 16.59
C TRP A 253 3.81 -1.81 16.49
N GLU A 254 2.73 -2.58 16.57
CA GLU A 254 1.36 -2.06 16.46
C GLU A 254 1.01 -1.14 17.63
N GLU A 255 1.41 -1.49 18.86
CA GLU A 255 1.23 -0.64 20.04
C GLU A 255 2.03 0.67 19.94
N GLN A 256 3.29 0.59 19.51
CA GLN A 256 4.13 1.76 19.29
C GLN A 256 3.53 2.67 18.20
N GLN A 257 3.07 2.07 17.10
CA GLN A 257 2.50 2.79 15.97
C GLN A 257 1.10 3.35 16.26
N ALA A 258 0.37 2.83 17.25
CA ALA A 258 -0.87 3.46 17.71
C ALA A 258 -0.63 4.73 18.54
N ARG A 259 0.53 4.82 19.21
CA ARG A 259 0.81 5.83 20.23
C ARG A 259 1.86 6.86 19.85
N TRP A 260 2.60 6.66 18.75
CA TRP A 260 3.73 7.53 18.40
C TRP A 260 3.40 9.03 18.38
N LEU A 261 2.17 9.40 18.03
CA LEU A 261 1.74 10.81 17.96
C LEU A 261 1.45 11.41 19.34
N ASP A 262 1.09 10.57 20.33
CA ASP A 262 0.87 10.99 21.72
C ASP A 262 2.19 11.28 22.42
N ASP A 263 3.27 10.61 22.00
CA ASP A 263 4.62 10.80 22.54
C ASP A 263 5.32 12.05 21.96
N VAL A 264 4.78 12.65 20.89
CA VAL A 264 5.30 13.90 20.31
C VAL A 264 4.71 15.08 21.07
N THR A 265 5.56 15.95 21.62
CA THR A 265 5.10 17.16 22.32
C THR A 265 4.45 18.16 21.36
N ASP A 266 3.59 19.05 21.88
CA ASP A 266 2.95 20.07 21.05
C ASP A 266 3.96 21.05 20.40
N GLU A 267 5.10 21.26 21.03
CA GLU A 267 6.19 22.10 20.52
C GLU A 267 6.93 21.44 19.34
N GLU A 268 7.10 20.12 19.40
CA GLU A 268 7.80 19.32 18.37
C GLU A 268 6.85 18.80 17.28
N LEU A 269 5.53 18.93 17.47
CA LEU A 269 4.50 18.37 16.61
C LEU A 269 4.72 18.72 15.13
N TYR A 270 5.06 19.97 14.85
CA TYR A 270 5.28 20.43 13.48
C TYR A 270 6.57 19.88 12.87
N SER A 271 7.63 19.70 13.66
CA SER A 271 8.95 19.25 13.19
C SER A 271 9.06 17.72 13.09
N VAL A 272 8.30 16.98 13.89
CA VAL A 272 8.33 15.51 13.93
C VAL A 272 7.14 14.91 13.18
N ALA A 273 5.91 15.25 13.57
CA ALA A 273 4.71 14.69 12.96
C ALA A 273 4.38 15.36 11.61
N GLY A 274 4.72 16.64 11.44
CA GLY A 274 4.51 17.38 10.19
C GLY A 274 5.11 16.67 8.96
N PRO A 275 6.43 16.39 8.95
CA PRO A 275 7.08 15.64 7.86
C PRO A 275 6.45 14.27 7.60
N ARG A 276 6.13 13.51 8.66
CA ARG A 276 5.49 12.19 8.52
C ARG A 276 4.15 12.28 7.82
N PHE A 277 3.27 13.21 8.21
CA PHE A 277 1.99 13.41 7.54
C PHE A 277 2.13 14.04 6.14
N TYR A 278 3.14 14.88 5.92
CA TYR A 278 3.39 15.52 4.62
C TYR A 278 3.72 14.52 3.52
N THR A 279 4.28 13.35 3.84
CA THR A 279 4.51 12.28 2.84
C THR A 279 3.24 11.91 2.05
N LYS A 280 2.06 12.04 2.67
CA LYS A 280 0.74 11.80 2.03
C LYS A 280 0.34 12.91 1.04
N CYS A 281 0.96 14.08 1.14
CA CYS A 281 0.71 15.27 0.34
C CYS A 281 1.79 15.51 -0.72
N ALA A 282 3.02 15.07 -0.45
CA ALA A 282 4.22 15.37 -1.24
C ALA A 282 4.13 14.93 -2.71
N ASN A 283 3.37 13.87 -3.00
CA ASN A 283 3.15 13.39 -4.37
C ASN A 283 2.38 14.40 -5.24
N CYS A 284 1.63 15.33 -4.66
CA CYS A 284 0.92 16.38 -5.38
C CYS A 284 1.41 17.79 -5.05
N HIS A 285 1.89 18.03 -3.83
CA HIS A 285 2.24 19.35 -3.35
C HIS A 285 3.74 19.43 -3.05
N THR A 286 4.46 20.31 -3.72
CA THR A 286 5.85 20.66 -3.41
C THR A 286 5.93 21.65 -2.27
N ILE A 287 7.11 21.81 -1.67
CA ILE A 287 7.37 22.83 -0.64
C ILE A 287 8.27 23.96 -1.17
N ASP A 288 9.03 23.71 -2.22
CA ASP A 288 10.07 24.61 -2.73
C ASP A 288 9.58 25.67 -3.74
N GLY A 289 8.25 25.76 -3.94
CA GLY A 289 7.65 26.65 -4.93
C GLY A 289 7.65 26.08 -6.35
N GLY A 290 8.14 24.86 -6.56
CA GLY A 290 8.14 24.19 -7.86
C GLY A 290 6.74 23.72 -8.29
N PRO A 291 6.46 23.62 -9.60
CA PRO A 291 5.18 23.11 -10.09
C PRO A 291 5.03 21.60 -9.85
N ASN A 292 3.81 21.15 -9.55
CA ASN A 292 3.42 19.74 -9.50
C ASN A 292 1.91 19.62 -9.79
N THR A 293 1.31 18.45 -9.56
CA THR A 293 -0.11 18.16 -9.78
C THR A 293 -1.01 19.12 -8.98
N GLY A 294 -0.63 19.42 -7.73
CA GLY A 294 -1.25 20.41 -6.87
C GLY A 294 -0.38 21.65 -6.70
N PRO A 295 -0.95 22.76 -6.18
CA PRO A 295 -0.19 23.97 -5.92
C PRO A 295 0.88 23.75 -4.85
N SER A 296 2.01 24.43 -4.97
CA SER A 296 3.06 24.39 -3.95
C SER A 296 2.58 24.93 -2.61
N TRP A 297 3.04 24.32 -1.52
CA TRP A 297 2.97 24.86 -0.18
C TRP A 297 3.94 26.04 0.00
N GLY A 298 5.05 26.04 -0.73
CA GLY A 298 5.92 27.22 -0.85
C GLY A 298 5.31 28.33 -1.71
N ASN A 299 6.10 29.38 -1.95
CA ASN A 299 5.73 30.46 -2.86
C ASN A 299 5.92 30.00 -4.31
N PRO A 300 4.84 29.82 -5.10
CA PRO A 300 4.94 29.34 -6.47
C PRO A 300 5.71 30.32 -7.35
N LYS A 301 6.49 29.79 -8.30
CA LYS A 301 7.26 30.62 -9.25
C LYS A 301 6.47 30.97 -10.51
N ASP A 302 5.41 30.22 -10.81
CA ASP A 302 4.56 30.36 -11.98
C ASP A 302 3.07 30.10 -11.67
N GLY A 303 2.19 30.44 -12.62
CA GLY A 303 0.75 30.28 -12.48
C GLY A 303 0.04 31.42 -11.72
N THR A 304 -1.25 31.23 -11.44
CA THR A 304 -2.13 32.26 -10.83
C THR A 304 -1.82 32.54 -9.37
N LEU A 305 -1.04 31.67 -8.72
CA LEU A 305 -0.61 31.80 -7.33
C LEU A 305 0.81 32.38 -7.20
N ALA A 306 1.50 32.61 -8.32
CA ALA A 306 2.87 33.11 -8.29
C ALA A 306 2.97 34.47 -7.64
N GLY A 307 3.92 34.62 -6.71
CA GLY A 307 4.16 35.88 -6.00
C GLY A 307 3.12 36.22 -4.93
N LEU A 308 2.13 35.35 -4.68
CA LEU A 308 1.15 35.52 -3.60
C LEU A 308 1.65 35.01 -2.24
N GLY A 309 2.90 34.55 -2.15
CA GLY A 309 3.47 33.99 -0.92
C GLY A 309 3.24 32.48 -0.79
N ASN A 310 3.64 31.90 0.33
CA ASN A 310 3.43 30.49 0.66
C ASN A 310 1.96 30.18 1.00
N VAL A 311 1.60 28.90 1.14
CA VAL A 311 0.21 28.48 1.37
C VAL A 311 -0.41 29.09 2.62
N TRP A 312 0.39 29.30 3.66
CA TRP A 312 -0.06 29.90 4.90
C TRP A 312 -0.34 31.41 4.73
N GLU A 313 0.62 32.15 4.17
CA GLU A 313 0.48 33.58 3.85
C GLU A 313 -0.75 33.84 2.97
N ARG A 314 -0.92 33.02 1.91
CA ARG A 314 -2.07 33.06 1.00
C ARG A 314 -3.41 32.80 1.69
N SER A 315 -3.40 31.94 2.71
CA SER A 315 -4.60 31.59 3.48
C SER A 315 -4.98 32.68 4.47
N GLN A 316 -4.00 33.39 5.02
CA GLN A 316 -4.21 34.51 5.94
C GLN A 316 -4.67 35.79 5.22
N ASP A 317 -3.97 36.18 4.15
CA ASP A 317 -4.27 37.43 3.42
C ASP A 317 -5.63 37.36 2.72
N GLY A 318 -6.08 36.15 2.38
CA GLY A 318 -7.38 35.93 1.75
C GLY A 318 -7.48 36.44 0.31
N SER A 319 -6.42 37.08 -0.22
CA SER A 319 -6.35 37.63 -1.59
C SER A 319 -6.28 36.58 -2.68
N THR A 320 -6.05 35.31 -2.31
CA THR A 320 -5.95 34.18 -3.23
C THR A 320 -7.19 34.08 -4.13
N PRO A 321 -7.05 34.24 -5.46
CA PRO A 321 -8.17 34.15 -6.36
C PRO A 321 -8.73 32.73 -6.43
N ILE A 322 -10.04 32.57 -6.26
CA ILE A 322 -10.74 31.31 -6.51
C ILE A 322 -11.46 31.46 -7.86
N VAL A 323 -10.69 31.34 -8.94
CA VAL A 323 -11.15 31.62 -10.32
C VAL A 323 -12.24 30.64 -10.74
N GLY A 324 -13.51 31.05 -10.64
CA GLY A 324 -14.67 30.21 -10.94
C GLY A 324 -15.49 29.79 -9.71
N GLY A 325 -14.94 30.00 -8.50
CA GLY A 325 -15.61 29.83 -7.21
C GLY A 325 -16.14 28.43 -6.88
N SER A 326 -16.52 28.23 -5.61
CA SER A 326 -17.32 27.06 -5.21
C SER A 326 -18.67 27.06 -5.94
N LYS A 327 -19.36 25.90 -6.04
CA LYS A 327 -20.66 25.74 -6.72
C LYS A 327 -21.63 26.87 -6.33
N GLY A 328 -21.73 27.91 -7.18
CA GLY A 328 -22.68 29.03 -7.03
C GLY A 328 -22.11 30.43 -6.79
N ARG A 329 -20.79 30.65 -6.68
CA ARG A 329 -20.21 32.01 -6.50
C ARG A 329 -18.99 32.30 -7.38
N PRO A 330 -19.15 32.71 -8.65
CA PRO A 330 -18.00 33.03 -9.52
C PRO A 330 -17.24 34.27 -9.01
N ASN A 331 -15.91 34.31 -9.26
CA ASN A 331 -15.00 35.42 -8.95
C ASN A 331 -14.83 35.77 -7.45
N THR A 332 -14.91 34.78 -6.57
CA THR A 332 -14.61 34.97 -5.14
C THR A 332 -13.11 34.91 -4.85
N THR A 333 -12.70 35.59 -3.80
CA THR A 333 -11.39 35.40 -3.17
C THR A 333 -11.55 34.53 -1.93
N LEU A 334 -10.45 34.06 -1.36
CA LEU A 334 -10.51 33.31 -0.12
C LEU A 334 -11.08 34.13 1.06
N ALA A 335 -10.91 35.46 1.04
CA ALA A 335 -11.50 36.39 2.02
C ALA A 335 -13.05 36.34 2.06
N ASP A 336 -13.72 35.81 1.03
CA ASP A 336 -15.17 35.62 1.05
C ASP A 336 -15.62 34.48 1.97
N TYR A 337 -14.70 33.58 2.35
CA TYR A 337 -14.99 32.37 3.13
C TYR A 337 -14.39 32.38 4.53
N ILE A 338 -13.39 33.22 4.82
CA ILE A 338 -12.68 33.28 6.10
C ILE A 338 -13.03 34.55 6.88
N GLY A 339 -13.35 34.42 8.17
CA GLY A 339 -13.52 35.51 9.13
C GLY A 339 -14.81 35.41 9.94
N PRO A 340 -15.05 36.36 10.87
CA PRO A 340 -16.22 36.32 11.76
C PRO A 340 -17.55 36.25 11.00
N GLY A 341 -18.37 35.23 11.29
CA GLY A 341 -19.65 35.01 10.63
C GLY A 341 -19.57 34.48 9.20
N LYS A 342 -18.38 34.07 8.74
CA LYS A 342 -18.17 33.40 7.44
C LYS A 342 -18.23 31.89 7.57
N LEU A 343 -18.01 31.19 6.46
CA LEU A 343 -18.04 29.71 6.42
C LEU A 343 -16.96 29.10 7.31
N TYR A 344 -15.77 29.71 7.32
CA TYR A 344 -14.67 29.36 8.21
C TYR A 344 -14.35 30.56 9.08
N GLU A 345 -14.26 30.34 10.39
CA GLU A 345 -13.93 31.42 11.32
C GLU A 345 -12.46 31.83 11.20
N THR A 346 -11.58 30.85 10.95
CA THR A 346 -10.12 31.03 10.88
C THR A 346 -9.50 30.42 9.60
N PRO A 347 -8.29 30.86 9.18
CA PRO A 347 -7.53 30.20 8.13
C PRO A 347 -7.23 28.72 8.40
N GLU A 348 -7.00 28.36 9.67
CA GLU A 348 -6.81 26.98 10.09
C GLU A 348 -8.03 26.12 9.79
N ASP A 349 -9.23 26.61 10.07
CA ASP A 349 -10.48 25.88 9.79
C ASP A 349 -10.67 25.66 8.30
N TYR A 350 -10.33 26.66 7.48
CA TYR A 350 -10.35 26.53 6.03
C TYR A 350 -9.39 25.45 5.53
N ILE A 351 -8.14 25.45 6.00
CA ILE A 351 -7.15 24.45 5.59
C ILE A 351 -7.56 23.05 6.08
N ARG A 352 -8.00 22.92 7.33
CA ARG A 352 -8.49 21.65 7.90
C ARG A 352 -9.65 21.09 7.08
N ALA A 353 -10.64 21.92 6.77
CA ALA A 353 -11.77 21.51 5.92
C ALA A 353 -11.33 21.14 4.51
N SER A 354 -10.37 21.87 3.93
CA SER A 354 -9.81 21.58 2.60
C SER A 354 -9.07 20.23 2.55
N ILE A 355 -8.42 19.81 3.63
CA ILE A 355 -7.76 18.49 3.72
C ILE A 355 -8.79 17.38 3.95
N TYR A 356 -9.77 17.59 4.83
CA TYR A 356 -10.78 16.57 5.13
C TYR A 356 -11.82 16.39 4.03
N ASN A 357 -12.19 17.45 3.32
CA ASN A 357 -13.23 17.45 2.31
C ASN A 357 -12.93 18.46 1.18
N PRO A 358 -11.88 18.25 0.36
CA PRO A 358 -11.51 19.17 -0.71
C PRO A 358 -12.62 19.39 -1.76
N GLY A 359 -13.54 18.42 -1.89
CA GLY A 359 -14.69 18.50 -2.78
C GLY A 359 -15.77 19.52 -2.37
N GLU A 360 -15.70 20.08 -1.17
CA GLU A 360 -16.67 21.07 -0.67
C GLU A 360 -16.53 22.43 -1.37
N LEU A 361 -15.31 22.79 -1.77
CA LEU A 361 -14.98 24.05 -2.42
C LEU A 361 -14.28 23.83 -3.76
N LEU A 362 -15.01 23.23 -4.70
CA LEU A 362 -14.50 23.00 -6.04
C LEU A 362 -14.62 24.26 -6.91
N VAL A 363 -13.52 24.60 -7.55
CA VAL A 363 -13.47 25.62 -8.59
C VAL A 363 -14.25 25.17 -9.82
N LYS A 364 -15.13 26.03 -10.36
CA LYS A 364 -15.90 25.72 -11.59
C LYS A 364 -14.98 25.25 -12.73
N GLY A 365 -15.30 24.08 -13.30
CA GLY A 365 -14.53 23.47 -14.39
C GLY A 365 -13.44 22.48 -13.92
N TYR A 366 -13.17 22.41 -12.62
CA TYR A 366 -12.26 21.44 -12.04
C TYR A 366 -13.02 20.29 -11.35
N GLY A 367 -12.53 19.06 -11.55
CA GLY A 367 -12.98 17.89 -10.79
C GLY A 367 -12.32 17.80 -9.41
N PRO A 368 -12.84 16.95 -8.50
CA PRO A 368 -12.22 16.69 -7.21
C PRO A 368 -10.93 15.86 -7.39
N ASN A 369 -9.84 16.55 -7.72
CA ASN A 369 -8.55 15.91 -8.01
C ASN A 369 -7.74 15.60 -6.75
N MET A 370 -7.93 16.37 -5.67
CA MET A 370 -7.35 16.08 -4.37
C MET A 370 -8.23 15.06 -3.63
N PRO A 371 -7.69 13.91 -3.17
CA PRO A 371 -8.45 12.95 -2.38
C PRO A 371 -8.77 13.51 -0.99
N HIS A 372 -9.82 12.98 -0.37
CA HIS A 372 -10.18 13.36 1.01
C HIS A 372 -9.39 12.54 2.04
N PHE A 373 -9.02 13.19 3.15
CA PHE A 373 -8.23 12.56 4.23
C PHE A 373 -9.01 12.30 5.53
N ARG A 374 -10.34 12.47 5.51
CA ARG A 374 -11.20 12.13 6.65
C ARG A 374 -11.01 10.66 7.06
N GLY A 375 -10.67 10.46 8.35
CA GLY A 375 -10.39 9.13 8.92
C GLY A 375 -9.02 8.54 8.54
N GLN A 376 -8.18 9.30 7.83
CA GLN A 376 -6.79 8.95 7.52
C GLN A 376 -5.79 9.79 8.34
N ILE A 377 -6.15 11.05 8.60
CA ILE A 377 -5.39 11.96 9.45
C ILE A 377 -6.36 12.45 10.53
N GLY A 378 -5.97 12.36 11.80
CA GLY A 378 -6.74 12.90 12.92
C GLY A 378 -6.42 14.37 13.16
N ASP A 379 -7.17 15.03 14.05
CA ASP A 379 -7.03 16.47 14.28
C ASP A 379 -5.62 16.89 14.69
N ARG A 380 -4.97 16.15 15.60
CA ARG A 380 -3.57 16.37 15.99
C ARG A 380 -2.59 16.24 14.82
N GLY A 381 -2.88 15.36 13.86
CA GLY A 381 -2.09 15.23 12.63
C GLY A 381 -2.31 16.40 11.66
N ILE A 382 -3.53 16.93 11.58
CA ILE A 382 -3.80 18.17 10.85
C ILE A 382 -3.11 19.35 11.51
N ASP A 383 -3.08 19.41 12.84
CA ASP A 383 -2.38 20.46 13.58
C ASP A 383 -0.86 20.42 13.31
N ALA A 384 -0.29 19.21 13.18
CA ALA A 384 1.10 19.03 12.74
C ALA A 384 1.34 19.61 11.33
N LEU A 385 0.47 19.30 10.37
CA LEU A 385 0.55 19.85 9.01
C LEU A 385 0.38 21.36 8.97
N LEU A 386 -0.57 21.90 9.75
CA LEU A 386 -0.78 23.35 9.90
C LEU A 386 0.46 24.02 10.49
N GLY A 387 1.05 23.43 11.54
CA GLY A 387 2.29 23.90 12.14
C GLY A 387 3.45 23.91 11.14
N MET A 388 3.54 22.88 10.30
CA MET A 388 4.52 22.79 9.22
C MET A 388 4.29 23.88 8.16
N MET A 389 3.06 24.08 7.69
CA MET A 389 2.71 25.14 6.73
C MET A 389 3.05 26.54 7.24
N LYS A 390 2.87 26.79 8.55
CA LYS A 390 3.21 28.04 9.22
C LYS A 390 4.71 28.33 9.28
N ARG A 391 5.55 27.29 9.17
CA ARG A 391 7.01 27.33 9.35
C ARG A 391 7.72 26.65 8.19
N ILE A 392 7.16 26.82 6.99
CA ILE A 392 7.54 26.07 5.79
C ILE A 392 9.01 26.29 5.40
N ASP A 393 9.59 27.42 5.79
CA ASP A 393 10.99 27.80 5.64
C ASP A 393 11.97 26.97 6.48
N GLN A 394 11.47 26.22 7.47
CA GLN A 394 12.27 25.32 8.33
C GLN A 394 12.36 23.90 7.78
N PHE A 395 11.91 23.65 6.55
CA PHE A 395 11.91 22.34 5.91
C PHE A 395 12.68 22.36 4.59
N ASP A 396 13.34 21.25 4.25
CA ASP A 396 13.96 21.06 2.94
C ASP A 396 12.91 20.81 1.84
N ALA A 397 13.37 20.71 0.58
CA ALA A 397 12.48 20.45 -0.56
C ALA A 397 11.76 19.08 -0.49
N SER A 398 12.27 18.14 0.31
CA SER A 398 11.65 16.84 0.59
C SER A 398 10.69 16.89 1.77
N GLY A 399 10.55 18.04 2.43
CA GLY A 399 9.69 18.23 3.61
C GLY A 399 10.30 17.72 4.91
N ARG A 400 11.62 17.47 4.95
CA ARG A 400 12.32 17.12 6.19
C ARG A 400 12.67 18.38 6.95
N PHE A 401 12.52 18.32 8.27
CA PHE A 401 12.85 19.44 9.14
C PHE A 401 14.37 19.70 9.16
N ILE A 402 14.79 20.96 8.94
CA ILE A 402 16.19 21.39 8.91
C ILE A 402 16.53 22.41 10.00
N GLY A 403 15.56 22.80 10.83
CA GLY A 403 15.78 23.66 11.97
C GLY A 403 16.37 22.93 13.18
N THR A 404 16.79 23.69 14.19
CA THR A 404 16.93 23.16 15.55
C THR A 404 15.54 23.08 16.17
N ALA A 405 15.12 21.89 16.60
CA ALA A 405 13.83 21.72 17.29
C ALA A 405 13.77 22.71 18.46
N ALA A 406 12.63 23.38 18.65
CA ALA A 406 12.45 24.25 19.80
C ALA A 406 12.57 23.40 21.07
N GLY A 407 13.72 23.44 21.77
CA GLY A 407 13.91 22.69 23.01
C GLY A 407 15.30 22.09 23.25
N THR A 408 16.18 21.98 22.26
CA THR A 408 17.57 21.55 22.49
C THR A 408 18.52 22.75 22.54
N GLN A 409 18.81 23.21 23.77
CA GLN A 409 20.00 24.01 24.06
C GLN A 409 21.26 23.14 24.03
#